data_AF-A0A1R0H4H2-F1
#
_entry.id   AF-A0A1R0H4H2-F1
#
_cell.length_a   1.000
_cell.length_b   1.000
_cell.length_c   1.000
_cell.angle_alpha   90.00
_cell.angle_beta   90.00
_cell.angle_gamma   90.00
#
_symmetry.space_group_name_H-M   'P 1'
#
loop_
_entity.id
_entity.type
_entity.pdbx_description
1 polymer ?
#
loop_
_entity_poly.entity_id
_entity_poly.type
_entity_poly.pdbx_seq_one_letter_code
_entity_poly.pdbx_strand_id
1 'polypeptide(L)'
;MTQSIDALKVGDMLLMRGPIVKYKYVSNTFSHIGLLAGGTGIAPMLQIIRKVLGNPADNTKLSLVFGNVSTRDILLKQELDDLVRSHPSQFTVSYIVDQLYPDLYGDDSGWTGYTGLMTKELLQKLLPDPTLVPNCMAFVSGPPAMMDAVCSKKRSKFDQGPGPSISTKKGSGESEKTQQVFLSPSVPFSIIDHYIRRNDKQDRVIGTLLGVRRDGGRVVEIRSCFPVPHFETDSHVEVDMEYHRFFYAALKKANPTEEIVGWYATGGEPGKHATLIQEFYALEAQPHEAVHMIMDTGLETNSLNIQMLSGLYYGSSSEGCKFVNLPYEFVYPEAERKVLDLVSRSCQDADAAVPVSTDMDQLEAALVALIQMIERVSQYVDSVLNGSGQPNVVVGKYLLDMLASVPKIDPARFESLFQSHLQNILMVIYLSNLTRTQITLANRLHHLV
;
A
#
# COMPACT_ATOMS: atom_id res chain seq x y z
N MET A 1 -14.48 17.32 -6.37
CA MET A 1 -15.96 17.18 -6.45
C MET A 1 -16.64 18.29 -5.66
N THR A 2 -16.34 18.46 -4.38
CA THR A 2 -16.88 19.57 -3.55
C THR A 2 -16.43 20.95 -4.02
N GLN A 3 -15.14 21.14 -4.34
CA GLN A 3 -14.64 22.42 -4.90
C GLN A 3 -15.24 22.76 -6.28
N SER A 4 -15.62 21.74 -7.05
CA SER A 4 -16.23 21.88 -8.37
C SER A 4 -17.69 22.33 -8.28
N ILE A 5 -18.39 21.95 -7.21
CA ILE A 5 -19.77 22.36 -6.92
C ILE A 5 -19.77 23.79 -6.34
N ASP A 6 -18.79 24.13 -5.51
CA ASP A 6 -18.64 25.45 -4.88
C ASP A 6 -18.41 26.58 -5.90
N ALA A 7 -17.85 26.25 -7.07
CA ALA A 7 -17.61 27.19 -8.15
C ALA A 7 -18.84 27.44 -9.07
N LEU A 8 -19.95 26.73 -8.88
CA LEU A 8 -21.14 26.86 -9.71
C LEU A 8 -21.97 28.09 -9.33
N LYS A 9 -22.47 28.80 -10.34
CA LYS A 9 -23.36 29.95 -10.17
C LYS A 9 -24.81 29.54 -10.37
N VAL A 10 -25.72 30.35 -9.83
CA VAL A 10 -27.17 30.16 -10.02
C VAL A 10 -27.48 30.18 -11.52
N GLY A 11 -27.95 29.06 -12.07
CA GLY A 11 -28.23 28.87 -13.49
C GLY A 11 -27.36 27.82 -14.18
N ASP A 12 -26.27 27.39 -13.55
CA ASP A 12 -25.40 26.34 -14.11
C ASP A 12 -26.06 24.95 -14.04
N MET A 13 -25.85 24.14 -15.08
CA MET A 13 -26.43 22.80 -15.19
C MET A 13 -25.52 21.76 -14.55
N LEU A 14 -26.00 21.10 -13.50
CA LEU A 14 -25.30 19.99 -12.83
C LEU A 14 -25.93 18.65 -13.22
N LEU A 15 -25.16 17.80 -13.90
CA LEU A 15 -25.58 16.42 -14.18
C LEU A 15 -25.46 15.58 -12.91
N MET A 16 -26.60 15.30 -12.27
CA MET A 16 -26.68 14.40 -11.13
C MET A 16 -27.02 12.98 -11.56
N ARG A 17 -26.30 12.00 -11.02
CA ARG A 17 -26.63 10.57 -11.15
C ARG A 17 -26.95 9.98 -9.78
N GLY A 18 -28.21 9.60 -9.58
CA GLY A 18 -28.71 9.00 -8.34
C GLY A 18 -30.19 9.33 -8.09
N PRO A 19 -30.78 8.86 -6.97
CA PRO A 19 -30.15 8.06 -5.91
C PRO A 19 -29.93 6.59 -6.31
N ILE A 20 -28.73 6.07 -6.07
CA ILE A 20 -28.43 4.65 -6.26
C ILE A 20 -28.71 3.94 -4.93
N VAL A 21 -29.88 3.31 -4.81
CA VAL A 21 -30.29 2.59 -3.59
C VAL A 21 -29.52 1.28 -3.52
N LYS A 22 -28.54 1.19 -2.60
CA LYS A 22 -27.80 -0.06 -2.35
C LYS A 22 -28.52 -0.98 -1.37
N TYR A 23 -29.11 -0.43 -0.32
CA TYR A 23 -29.90 -1.15 0.68
C TYR A 23 -31.14 -0.31 1.00
N LYS A 24 -32.33 -0.89 0.88
CA LYS A 24 -33.59 -0.22 1.25
C LYS A 24 -33.93 -0.62 2.68
N TYR A 25 -33.72 0.30 3.62
CA TYR A 25 -34.12 0.08 5.01
C TYR A 25 -35.64 0.04 5.15
N VAL A 26 -36.12 -0.92 5.93
CA VAL A 26 -37.53 -1.09 6.31
C VAL A 26 -37.60 -1.04 7.83
N SER A 27 -38.50 -0.22 8.38
CA SER A 27 -38.62 -0.02 9.83
C SER A 27 -38.87 -1.32 10.59
N ASN A 28 -38.29 -1.43 11.79
CA ASN A 28 -38.37 -2.62 12.66
C ASN A 28 -37.86 -3.93 12.02
N THR A 29 -37.09 -3.87 10.93
CA THR A 29 -36.48 -5.09 10.33
C THR A 29 -35.38 -5.67 11.21
N PHE A 30 -34.70 -4.84 11.99
CA PHE A 30 -33.64 -5.24 12.92
C PHE A 30 -33.95 -4.76 14.32
N SER A 31 -33.56 -5.52 15.34
CA SER A 31 -33.71 -5.10 16.73
C SER A 31 -32.65 -4.07 17.12
N HIS A 32 -31.43 -4.24 16.61
CA HIS A 32 -30.29 -3.36 16.85
C HIS A 32 -29.44 -3.26 15.59
N ILE A 33 -28.99 -2.05 15.27
CA ILE A 33 -28.10 -1.76 14.16
C ILE A 33 -26.80 -1.16 14.70
N GLY A 34 -25.69 -1.79 14.34
CA GLY A 34 -24.35 -1.24 14.51
C GLY A 34 -23.96 -0.40 13.30
N LEU A 35 -23.54 0.83 13.52
CA LEU A 35 -23.07 1.75 12.48
C LEU A 35 -21.60 2.03 12.71
N LEU A 36 -20.78 1.79 11.69
CA LEU A 36 -19.35 1.99 11.77
C LEU A 36 -18.91 2.97 10.69
N ALA A 37 -18.48 4.16 11.12
CA ALA A 37 -18.11 5.26 10.24
C ALA A 37 -16.66 5.68 10.42
N GLY A 38 -15.98 6.03 9.31
CA GLY A 38 -14.67 6.67 9.32
C GLY A 38 -14.66 7.94 8.47
N GLY A 39 -14.24 9.08 9.05
CA GLY A 39 -14.16 10.37 8.35
C GLY A 39 -15.46 10.78 7.62
N THR A 40 -15.42 10.95 6.30
CA THR A 40 -16.62 11.30 5.50
C THR A 40 -17.62 10.17 5.31
N GLY A 41 -17.30 8.94 5.77
CA GLY A 41 -18.19 7.78 5.76
C GLY A 41 -19.44 7.90 6.66
N ILE A 42 -19.58 9.00 7.41
CA ILE A 42 -20.77 9.30 8.21
C ILE A 42 -22.04 9.54 7.38
N ALA A 43 -21.90 10.03 6.14
CA ALA A 43 -23.03 10.42 5.29
C ALA A 43 -24.09 9.32 5.08
N PRO A 44 -23.74 8.08 4.68
CA PRO A 44 -24.73 6.99 4.59
C PRO A 44 -25.29 6.57 5.96
N MET A 45 -24.50 6.66 7.04
CA MET A 45 -24.97 6.29 8.38
C MET A 45 -26.02 7.28 8.88
N LEU A 46 -25.82 8.57 8.64
CA LEU A 46 -26.76 9.63 9.01
C LEU A 46 -28.13 9.44 8.33
N GLN A 47 -28.16 8.92 7.11
CA GLN A 47 -29.42 8.61 6.41
C GLN A 47 -30.21 7.53 7.15
N ILE A 48 -29.55 6.48 7.65
CA ILE A 48 -30.18 5.42 8.43
C ILE A 48 -30.65 5.97 9.78
N ILE A 49 -29.78 6.70 10.49
CA ILE A 49 -30.09 7.30 11.80
C ILE A 49 -31.33 8.18 11.71
N ARG A 50 -31.36 9.12 10.76
CA ARG A 50 -32.51 10.02 10.57
C ARG A 50 -33.78 9.28 10.16
N LYS A 51 -33.66 8.18 9.40
CA LYS A 51 -34.82 7.39 8.97
C LYS A 51 -35.45 6.60 10.12
N VAL A 52 -34.63 6.03 11.00
CA VAL A 52 -35.08 5.29 12.19
C VAL A 52 -35.63 6.26 13.23
N LEU A 53 -34.83 7.24 13.67
CA LEU A 53 -35.22 8.17 14.74
C LEU A 53 -36.35 9.13 14.32
N GLY A 54 -36.49 9.40 13.01
CA GLY A 54 -37.59 10.21 12.47
C GLY A 54 -38.94 9.48 12.42
N ASN A 55 -38.98 8.17 12.69
CA ASN A 55 -40.21 7.38 12.70
C ASN A 55 -40.54 6.90 14.12
N PRO A 56 -41.54 7.49 14.81
CA PRO A 56 -41.91 7.09 16.17
C PRO A 56 -42.37 5.63 16.32
N ALA A 57 -42.77 4.98 15.22
CA ALA A 57 -43.16 3.57 15.22
C ALA A 57 -41.97 2.60 15.07
N ASP A 58 -40.75 3.12 14.86
CA ASP A 58 -39.53 2.34 14.67
C ASP A 58 -38.76 2.24 15.98
N ASN A 59 -38.68 1.03 16.54
CA ASN A 59 -38.04 0.77 17.84
C ASN A 59 -36.62 0.20 17.68
N THR A 60 -36.06 0.20 16.47
CA THR A 60 -34.70 -0.28 16.22
C THR A 60 -33.68 0.55 17.01
N LYS A 61 -32.83 -0.10 17.81
CA LYS A 61 -31.72 0.54 18.52
C LYS A 61 -30.52 0.77 17.59
N LEU A 62 -29.78 1.84 17.81
CA LEU A 62 -28.67 2.27 16.98
C LEU A 62 -27.42 2.53 17.84
N SER A 63 -26.30 1.93 17.46
CA SER A 63 -24.99 2.22 18.06
C SER A 63 -24.00 2.63 16.98
N LEU A 64 -23.58 3.89 17.01
CA LEU A 64 -22.60 4.46 16.08
C LEU A 64 -21.22 4.50 16.71
N VAL A 65 -20.24 3.91 16.04
CA VAL A 65 -18.82 4.09 16.32
C VAL A 65 -18.23 4.94 15.20
N PHE A 66 -17.69 6.10 15.55
CA PHE A 66 -17.20 7.09 14.59
C PHE A 66 -15.72 7.39 14.79
N GLY A 67 -14.89 6.96 13.83
CA GLY A 67 -13.44 7.13 13.84
C GLY A 67 -12.95 8.31 13.00
N ASN A 68 -12.11 9.15 13.59
CA ASN A 68 -11.58 10.38 12.99
C ASN A 68 -10.09 10.53 13.34
N VAL A 69 -9.36 11.40 12.62
CA VAL A 69 -7.93 11.61 12.89
C VAL A 69 -7.77 12.46 14.16
N SER A 70 -8.47 13.60 14.21
CA SER A 70 -8.52 14.49 15.37
C SER A 70 -9.95 14.84 15.80
N THR A 71 -10.09 15.52 16.94
CA THR A 71 -11.38 15.98 17.48
C THR A 71 -12.09 16.99 16.57
N ARG A 72 -11.34 17.76 15.78
CA ARG A 72 -11.88 18.74 14.81
C ARG A 72 -12.42 18.08 13.54
N ASP A 73 -11.94 16.89 13.21
CA ASP A 73 -12.36 16.17 12.01
C ASP A 73 -13.72 15.47 12.20
N ILE A 74 -14.30 15.53 13.39
CA ILE A 74 -15.61 14.94 13.71
C ILE A 74 -16.71 15.75 13.06
N LEU A 75 -17.06 15.35 11.83
CA LEU A 75 -18.15 15.95 11.07
C LEU A 75 -19.48 15.78 11.81
N LEU A 76 -20.27 16.86 11.88
CA LEU A 76 -21.62 16.87 12.45
C LEU A 76 -21.71 16.47 13.93
N LYS A 77 -20.62 16.64 14.70
CA LYS A 77 -20.58 16.29 16.13
C LYS A 77 -21.76 16.84 16.93
N GLN A 78 -22.06 18.13 16.78
CA GLN A 78 -23.17 18.78 17.50
C GLN A 78 -24.52 18.14 17.17
N GLU A 79 -24.79 17.87 15.88
CA GLU A 79 -26.04 17.22 15.46
C GLU A 79 -26.15 15.79 16.03
N LEU A 80 -25.05 15.04 16.03
CA LEU A 80 -25.02 13.68 16.59
C LEU A 80 -25.26 13.68 18.10
N ASP A 81 -24.65 14.61 18.83
CA ASP A 81 -24.82 14.77 20.27
C ASP A 81 -26.26 15.18 20.64
N ASP A 82 -26.88 16.05 19.84
CA ASP A 82 -28.29 16.44 20.01
C ASP A 82 -29.25 15.27 19.69
N LEU A 83 -28.92 14.42 18.72
CA LEU A 83 -29.67 13.19 18.44
C LEU A 83 -29.59 12.19 19.60
N VAL A 84 -28.42 12.04 20.22
CA VAL A 84 -28.26 11.20 21.43
C VAL A 84 -29.08 11.77 22.59
N ARG A 85 -29.06 13.10 22.78
CA ARG A 85 -29.83 13.75 23.86
C ARG A 85 -31.34 13.62 23.68
N SER A 86 -31.82 13.67 22.45
CA SER A 86 -33.24 13.53 22.13
C SER A 86 -33.73 12.08 22.15
N HIS A 87 -32.86 11.10 21.87
CA HIS A 87 -33.22 9.68 21.80
C HIS A 87 -32.28 8.77 22.62
N PRO A 88 -32.07 9.03 23.92
CA PRO A 88 -31.03 8.38 24.71
C PRO A 88 -31.24 6.86 24.90
N SER A 89 -32.48 6.38 24.83
CA SER A 89 -32.80 4.96 24.93
C SER A 89 -32.62 4.17 23.63
N GLN A 90 -32.47 4.88 22.50
CA GLN A 90 -32.48 4.29 21.16
C GLN A 90 -31.20 4.57 20.37
N PHE A 91 -30.46 5.65 20.64
CA PHE A 91 -29.25 6.00 19.90
C PHE A 91 -28.06 6.31 20.82
N THR A 92 -26.94 5.66 20.56
CA THR A 92 -25.66 5.89 21.25
C THR A 92 -24.54 6.16 20.24
N VAL A 93 -23.65 7.11 20.57
CA VAL A 93 -22.48 7.44 19.73
C VAL A 93 -21.21 7.32 20.56
N SER A 94 -20.22 6.65 19.98
CA SER A 94 -18.87 6.52 20.52
C SER A 94 -17.85 7.10 19.54
N TYR A 95 -17.20 8.18 19.95
CA TYR A 95 -16.17 8.83 19.14
C TYR A 95 -14.78 8.23 19.42
N ILE A 96 -14.01 8.01 18.36
CA ILE A 96 -12.63 7.53 18.40
C ILE A 96 -11.77 8.51 17.60
N VAL A 97 -10.68 9.01 18.19
CA VAL A 97 -9.69 9.83 17.49
C VAL A 97 -8.34 9.14 17.50
N ASP A 98 -7.63 9.15 16.38
CA ASP A 98 -6.31 8.51 16.27
C ASP A 98 -5.30 9.16 17.21
N GLN A 99 -5.21 10.50 17.17
CA GLN A 99 -4.28 11.27 17.97
C GLN A 99 -4.93 12.57 18.48
N LEU A 100 -4.61 12.92 19.73
CA LEU A 100 -4.91 14.24 20.29
C LEU A 100 -3.75 15.18 19.99
N TYR A 101 -4.05 16.43 19.66
CA TYR A 101 -3.03 17.44 19.34
C TYR A 101 -3.26 18.71 20.18
N PRO A 102 -3.00 18.65 21.50
CA PRO A 102 -3.28 19.75 22.43
C PRO A 102 -2.53 21.03 22.05
N ASP A 103 -1.30 20.88 21.55
CA ASP A 103 -0.40 22.00 21.25
C ASP A 103 -0.75 22.74 19.94
N LEU A 104 -1.43 22.07 18.99
CA LEU A 104 -1.77 22.63 17.68
C LEU A 104 -3.21 23.16 17.60
N TYR A 105 -4.14 22.56 18.34
CA TYR A 105 -5.58 22.78 18.13
C TYR A 105 -6.36 23.24 19.37
N GLY A 106 -5.65 23.52 20.47
CA GLY A 106 -6.23 24.03 21.72
C GLY A 106 -6.48 22.92 22.74
N ASP A 107 -6.97 23.31 23.92
CA ASP A 107 -7.07 22.46 25.10
C ASP A 107 -8.06 21.28 24.90
N ASP A 108 -7.53 20.11 24.51
CA ASP A 108 -8.25 18.83 24.41
C ASP A 108 -8.51 18.20 25.80
N SER A 109 -8.29 18.93 26.91
CA SER A 109 -8.46 18.44 28.31
C SER A 109 -9.87 17.92 28.64
N GLY A 110 -10.88 18.26 27.84
CA GLY A 110 -12.26 17.78 27.97
C GLY A 110 -12.63 16.58 27.10
N TRP A 111 -11.68 15.89 26.47
CA TRP A 111 -11.97 14.74 25.60
C TRP A 111 -12.47 13.52 26.38
N THR A 112 -13.70 13.08 26.11
CA THR A 112 -14.34 11.91 26.74
C THR A 112 -14.45 10.69 25.83
N GLY A 113 -13.93 10.79 24.60
CA GLY A 113 -13.96 9.69 23.63
C GLY A 113 -12.74 8.76 23.75
N TYR A 114 -12.63 7.80 22.85
CA TYR A 114 -11.47 6.90 22.79
C TYR A 114 -10.35 7.52 21.97
N THR A 115 -9.11 7.23 22.35
CA THR A 115 -7.91 7.68 21.61
C THR A 115 -7.13 6.45 21.10
N GLY A 116 -6.67 6.51 19.84
CA GLY A 116 -5.97 5.44 19.14
C GLY A 116 -6.76 4.81 18.00
N LEU A 117 -6.20 3.76 17.39
CA LEU A 117 -6.82 3.06 16.26
C LEU A 117 -8.03 2.22 16.68
N MET A 118 -8.94 2.01 15.72
CA MET A 118 -10.14 1.21 15.89
C MET A 118 -9.79 -0.29 15.95
N THR A 119 -9.64 -0.85 17.16
CA THR A 119 -9.28 -2.26 17.37
C THR A 119 -10.50 -3.17 17.49
N LYS A 120 -10.29 -4.48 17.24
CA LYS A 120 -11.34 -5.51 17.38
C LYS A 120 -11.96 -5.55 18.78
N GLU A 121 -11.13 -5.41 19.81
CA GLU A 121 -11.56 -5.42 21.22
C GLU A 121 -12.49 -4.24 21.52
N LEU A 122 -12.14 -3.05 21.01
CA LEU A 122 -12.95 -1.85 21.17
C LEU A 122 -14.29 -1.98 20.43
N LEU A 123 -14.29 -2.55 19.22
CA LEU A 123 -15.52 -2.80 18.48
C LEU A 123 -16.42 -3.83 19.16
N GLN A 124 -15.87 -4.90 19.74
CA GLN A 124 -16.64 -5.89 20.50
C GLN A 124 -17.29 -5.28 21.75
N LYS A 125 -16.68 -4.26 22.35
CA LYS A 125 -17.24 -3.54 23.49
C LYS A 125 -18.33 -2.55 23.11
N LEU A 126 -18.22 -1.92 21.93
CA LEU A 126 -19.06 -0.78 21.54
C LEU A 126 -20.22 -1.13 20.59
N LEU A 127 -20.08 -2.20 19.81
CA LEU A 127 -21.12 -2.65 18.89
C LEU A 127 -21.95 -3.79 19.50
N PRO A 128 -23.21 -3.96 19.06
CA PRO A 128 -24.04 -5.06 19.51
C PRO A 128 -23.43 -6.41 19.15
N ASP A 129 -23.30 -7.30 20.14
CA ASP A 129 -22.82 -8.66 19.92
C ASP A 129 -23.89 -9.46 19.14
N PRO A 130 -23.58 -9.95 17.93
CA PRO A 130 -24.53 -10.69 17.11
C PRO A 130 -24.96 -12.04 17.72
N THR A 131 -24.22 -12.54 18.72
CA THR A 131 -24.59 -13.78 19.44
C THR A 131 -25.60 -13.54 20.57
N LEU A 132 -25.66 -12.32 21.10
CA LEU A 132 -26.51 -11.96 22.24
C LEU A 132 -27.78 -11.22 21.82
N VAL A 133 -27.74 -10.51 20.70
CA VAL A 133 -28.86 -9.70 20.20
C VAL A 133 -29.52 -10.37 18.99
N PRO A 134 -30.78 -10.83 19.08
CA PRO A 134 -31.45 -11.45 17.96
C PRO A 134 -31.70 -10.44 16.85
N ASN A 135 -31.35 -10.78 15.61
CA ASN A 135 -31.62 -9.97 14.41
C ASN A 135 -30.91 -8.59 14.42
N CYS A 136 -29.57 -8.65 14.45
CA CYS A 136 -28.65 -7.51 14.42
C CYS A 136 -28.06 -7.31 13.02
N MET A 137 -27.84 -6.05 12.62
CA MET A 137 -27.19 -5.69 11.34
C MET A 137 -26.08 -4.66 11.55
N ALA A 138 -24.97 -4.81 10.82
CA ALA A 138 -23.86 -3.87 10.84
C ALA A 138 -23.71 -3.16 9.50
N PHE A 139 -23.69 -1.82 9.50
CA PHE A 139 -23.34 -1.02 8.33
C PHE A 139 -21.97 -0.39 8.52
N VAL A 140 -21.10 -0.52 7.52
CA VAL A 140 -19.72 -0.01 7.57
C VAL A 140 -19.45 0.91 6.39
N SER A 141 -18.90 2.09 6.65
CA SER A 141 -18.45 3.04 5.63
C SER A 141 -17.28 3.87 6.14
N GLY A 142 -16.17 3.86 5.41
CA GLY A 142 -15.00 4.64 5.78
C GLY A 142 -13.89 4.53 4.74
N PRO A 143 -12.66 4.96 5.08
CA PRO A 143 -11.48 4.84 4.24
C PRO A 143 -11.22 3.38 3.83
N PRO A 144 -10.56 3.12 2.68
CA PRO A 144 -10.29 1.76 2.19
C PRO A 144 -9.64 0.86 3.25
N ALA A 145 -8.63 1.35 3.97
CA ALA A 145 -7.94 0.60 5.03
C ALA A 145 -8.91 0.09 6.13
N MET A 146 -9.89 0.90 6.52
CA MET A 146 -10.91 0.53 7.50
C MET A 146 -11.91 -0.47 6.91
N MET A 147 -12.33 -0.26 5.66
CA MET A 147 -13.24 -1.17 4.98
C MET A 147 -12.62 -2.56 4.82
N ASP A 148 -11.34 -2.65 4.47
CA ASP A 148 -10.63 -3.92 4.27
C ASP A 148 -10.34 -4.65 5.58
N ALA A 149 -10.18 -3.91 6.68
CA ALA A 149 -10.00 -4.48 8.02
C ALA A 149 -11.29 -5.11 8.58
N VAL A 150 -12.46 -4.52 8.27
CA VAL A 150 -13.74 -4.90 8.87
C VAL A 150 -14.62 -5.75 7.94
N CYS A 151 -14.56 -5.52 6.62
CA CYS A 151 -15.39 -6.20 5.64
C CYS A 151 -14.58 -7.21 4.81
N SER A 152 -15.22 -8.30 4.41
CA SER A 152 -14.66 -9.22 3.41
C SER A 152 -14.66 -8.61 1.99
N LYS A 153 -13.77 -9.08 1.11
CA LYS A 153 -13.61 -8.55 -0.26
C LYS A 153 -14.95 -8.58 -1.04
N LYS A 154 -15.36 -7.43 -1.60
CA LYS A 154 -16.59 -7.30 -2.40
C LYS A 154 -16.36 -7.76 -3.85
N ARG A 155 -17.35 -8.41 -4.45
CA ARG A 155 -17.33 -8.82 -5.88
C ARG A 155 -17.53 -7.65 -6.86
N SER A 156 -18.25 -6.59 -6.47
CA SER A 156 -18.50 -5.39 -7.30
C SER A 156 -18.74 -4.13 -6.45
N LYS A 157 -18.56 -2.94 -7.03
CA LYS A 157 -18.87 -1.63 -6.40
C LYS A 157 -20.37 -1.46 -6.08
N PHE A 158 -21.22 -2.22 -6.76
CA PHE A 158 -22.68 -2.22 -6.57
C PHE A 158 -23.15 -3.31 -5.59
N ASP A 159 -22.30 -4.29 -5.26
CA ASP A 159 -22.67 -5.37 -4.35
C ASP A 159 -22.47 -4.98 -2.89
N GLN A 160 -23.35 -5.50 -2.03
CA GLN A 160 -23.10 -5.54 -0.60
C GLN A 160 -22.10 -6.67 -0.34
N GLY A 161 -21.04 -6.37 0.41
CA GLY A 161 -20.09 -7.41 0.82
C GLY A 161 -20.79 -8.41 1.73
N PRO A 162 -20.35 -9.68 1.77
CA PRO A 162 -20.77 -10.58 2.84
C PRO A 162 -20.48 -9.87 4.17
N GLY A 163 -21.48 -9.83 5.06
CA GLY A 163 -21.33 -9.26 6.41
C GLY A 163 -20.17 -9.92 7.17
N PRO A 164 -19.73 -9.35 8.29
CA PRO A 164 -18.68 -9.96 9.10
C PRO A 164 -19.18 -11.31 9.62
N SER A 165 -18.73 -12.41 9.02
CA SER A 165 -18.84 -13.73 9.63
C SER A 165 -17.84 -13.80 10.79
N ILE A 166 -18.27 -13.43 12.00
CA ILE A 166 -17.64 -13.94 13.22
C ILE A 166 -18.05 -15.42 13.30
N SER A 167 -17.29 -16.25 12.59
CA SER A 167 -17.48 -17.68 12.53
C SER A 167 -17.04 -18.30 13.86
N THR A 168 -17.99 -18.57 14.76
CA THR A 168 -17.91 -19.73 15.64
C THR A 168 -18.24 -20.99 14.81
N LYS A 169 -17.31 -21.42 13.97
CA LYS A 169 -17.26 -22.80 13.48
C LYS A 169 -16.07 -23.50 14.13
N LYS A 170 -16.37 -24.36 15.11
CA LYS A 170 -15.57 -25.56 15.35
C LYS A 170 -15.69 -26.42 14.09
N GLY A 171 -14.60 -26.49 13.34
CA GLY A 171 -14.47 -27.32 12.14
C GLY A 171 -13.22 -26.92 11.38
N SER A 172 -12.15 -27.69 11.62
CA SER A 172 -10.90 -27.83 10.84
C SER A 172 -10.26 -26.54 10.29
N GLY A 173 -9.09 -26.22 10.83
CA GLY A 173 -8.32 -25.02 10.52
C GLY A 173 -7.98 -24.87 9.04
N GLU A 174 -8.46 -23.78 8.46
CA GLU A 174 -7.81 -23.02 7.39
C GLU A 174 -8.17 -21.55 7.69
N SER A 175 -7.44 -20.96 8.64
CA SER A 175 -7.46 -19.51 8.82
C SER A 175 -6.68 -18.95 7.63
N GLU A 176 -7.37 -18.33 6.67
CA GLU A 176 -6.75 -17.50 5.62
C GLU A 176 -5.98 -16.33 6.29
N LYS A 177 -4.78 -16.61 6.78
CA LYS A 177 -3.75 -15.62 7.00
C LYS A 177 -3.19 -15.27 5.62
N THR A 178 -3.87 -14.42 4.86
CA THR A 178 -3.27 -13.88 3.65
C THR A 178 -2.13 -12.95 4.07
N GLN A 179 -0.90 -13.48 4.08
CA GLN A 179 0.30 -12.68 4.20
C GLN A 179 0.49 -11.92 2.88
N GLN A 180 0.72 -10.62 2.96
CA GLN A 180 1.06 -9.80 1.80
C GLN A 180 2.58 -9.64 1.75
N VAL A 181 3.18 -10.05 0.64
CA VAL A 181 4.62 -10.02 0.45
C VAL A 181 4.98 -8.85 -0.46
N PHE A 182 5.91 -8.02 -0.02
CA PHE A 182 6.52 -6.95 -0.79
C PHE A 182 7.96 -7.32 -1.11
N LEU A 183 8.33 -7.24 -2.38
CA LEU A 183 9.65 -7.65 -2.85
C LEU A 183 10.42 -6.44 -3.40
N SER A 184 11.65 -6.24 -2.91
CA SER A 184 12.60 -5.30 -3.49
C SER A 184 13.23 -5.88 -4.77
N PRO A 185 13.40 -5.08 -5.84
CA PRO A 185 14.04 -5.50 -7.09
C PRO A 185 15.45 -6.06 -6.91
N SER A 186 16.20 -5.56 -5.92
CA SER A 186 17.53 -6.05 -5.56
C SER A 186 17.58 -7.57 -5.35
N VAL A 187 16.53 -8.17 -4.79
CA VAL A 187 16.49 -9.59 -4.41
C VAL A 187 16.55 -10.51 -5.65
N PRO A 188 15.66 -10.39 -6.66
CA PRO A 188 15.82 -11.13 -7.91
C PRO A 188 17.18 -10.95 -8.58
N PHE A 189 17.76 -9.74 -8.59
CA PHE A 189 19.09 -9.52 -9.18
C PHE A 189 20.18 -10.27 -8.41
N SER A 190 20.15 -10.25 -7.08
CA SER A 190 21.06 -11.03 -6.25
C SER A 190 20.89 -12.53 -6.49
N ILE A 191 19.65 -13.03 -6.60
CA ILE A 191 19.40 -14.46 -6.89
C ILE A 191 19.97 -14.86 -8.26
N ILE A 192 19.83 -14.00 -9.28
CA ILE A 192 20.42 -14.23 -10.61
C ILE A 192 21.96 -14.24 -10.52
N ASP A 193 22.57 -13.29 -9.80
CA ASP A 193 24.02 -13.26 -9.60
C ASP A 193 24.51 -14.53 -8.87
N HIS A 194 23.79 -14.99 -7.84
CA HIS A 194 24.09 -16.24 -7.15
C HIS A 194 23.95 -17.46 -8.07
N TYR A 195 22.96 -17.47 -8.98
CA TYR A 195 22.76 -18.54 -9.95
C TYR A 195 23.87 -18.59 -11.02
N ILE A 196 24.40 -17.43 -11.42
CA ILE A 196 25.51 -17.33 -12.39
C ILE A 196 26.84 -17.76 -11.75
N ARG A 197 27.08 -17.43 -10.49
CA ARG A 197 28.32 -17.75 -9.75
C ARG A 197 28.36 -19.17 -9.18
N ARG A 198 27.42 -20.03 -9.53
CA ARG A 198 27.32 -21.38 -8.99
C ARG A 198 28.43 -22.29 -9.49
N ASN A 199 28.71 -23.36 -8.74
CA ASN A 199 29.60 -24.42 -9.21
C ASN A 199 28.90 -25.26 -10.29
N ASP A 200 29.62 -25.69 -11.33
CA ASP A 200 29.09 -26.47 -12.46
C ASP A 200 28.39 -27.79 -12.09
N LYS A 201 28.54 -28.25 -10.84
CA LYS A 201 27.93 -29.48 -10.31
C LYS A 201 26.57 -29.26 -9.65
N GLN A 202 26.15 -28.02 -9.47
CA GLN A 202 24.90 -27.66 -8.80
C GLN A 202 23.91 -27.10 -9.81
N ASP A 203 22.76 -27.76 -9.94
CA ASP A 203 21.67 -27.29 -10.80
C ASP A 203 20.83 -26.22 -10.11
N ARG A 204 20.90 -26.13 -8.78
CA ARG A 204 20.08 -25.24 -7.95
C ARG A 204 20.92 -24.44 -6.96
N VAL A 205 20.42 -23.26 -6.61
CA VAL A 205 20.96 -22.41 -5.56
C VAL A 205 19.88 -22.19 -4.50
N ILE A 206 20.28 -22.39 -3.24
CA ILE A 206 19.46 -22.14 -2.06
C ILE A 206 20.06 -20.95 -1.32
N GLY A 207 19.21 -20.11 -0.75
CA GLY A 207 19.67 -19.05 0.14
C GLY A 207 18.59 -18.52 1.06
N THR A 208 18.99 -17.65 1.97
CA THR A 208 18.12 -17.08 3.00
C THR A 208 17.58 -15.73 2.53
N LEU A 209 16.31 -15.47 2.81
CA LEU A 209 15.63 -14.20 2.60
C LEU A 209 15.59 -13.40 3.89
N LEU A 210 16.00 -12.14 3.79
CA LEU A 210 16.04 -11.18 4.89
C LEU A 210 15.10 -10.02 4.60
N GLY A 211 14.47 -9.51 5.65
CA GLY A 211 13.50 -8.45 5.50
C GLY A 211 12.92 -7.95 6.80
N VAL A 212 11.88 -7.13 6.67
CA VAL A 212 11.16 -6.54 7.80
C VAL A 212 9.75 -7.07 7.82
N ARG A 213 9.28 -7.51 8.99
CA ARG A 213 7.88 -7.91 9.21
C ARG A 213 7.13 -6.77 9.89
N ARG A 214 5.98 -6.39 9.36
CA ARG A 214 5.06 -5.41 9.94
C ARG A 214 3.72 -6.06 10.30
N ASP A 215 2.95 -5.41 11.16
CA ASP A 215 1.61 -5.85 11.57
C ASP A 215 1.55 -7.27 12.13
N GLY A 216 2.49 -7.63 13.03
CA GLY A 216 2.54 -8.96 13.65
C GLY A 216 2.78 -10.10 12.64
N GLY A 217 3.49 -9.81 11.54
CA GLY A 217 3.90 -10.78 10.54
C GLY A 217 2.96 -10.98 9.36
N ARG A 218 1.90 -10.17 9.24
CA ARG A 218 0.99 -10.22 8.09
C ARG A 218 1.57 -9.54 6.85
N VAL A 219 2.37 -8.50 7.04
CA VAL A 219 3.05 -7.79 5.96
C VAL A 219 4.53 -8.11 6.03
N VAL A 220 5.07 -8.62 4.93
CA VAL A 220 6.45 -9.08 4.84
C VAL A 220 7.14 -8.28 3.74
N GLU A 221 8.15 -7.50 4.10
CA GLU A 221 8.95 -6.70 3.16
C GLU A 221 10.33 -7.35 3.01
N ILE A 222 10.56 -8.05 1.89
CA ILE A 222 11.82 -8.73 1.58
C ILE A 222 12.75 -7.71 0.91
N ARG A 223 13.89 -7.44 1.56
CA ARG A 223 14.84 -6.40 1.14
C ARG A 223 16.15 -6.95 0.60
N SER A 224 16.64 -8.03 1.20
CA SER A 224 17.94 -8.61 0.89
C SER A 224 17.90 -10.13 0.95
N CYS A 225 18.90 -10.76 0.34
CA CYS A 225 19.07 -12.22 0.36
C CYS A 225 20.55 -12.58 0.27
N PHE A 226 20.92 -13.74 0.79
CA PHE A 226 22.28 -14.28 0.64
C PHE A 226 22.25 -15.79 0.36
N PRO A 227 23.20 -16.33 -0.41
CA PRO A 227 23.23 -17.75 -0.75
C PRO A 227 23.79 -18.56 0.43
N VAL A 228 23.28 -19.77 0.61
CA VAL A 228 23.79 -20.70 1.61
C VAL A 228 24.36 -21.91 0.89
N PRO A 229 25.66 -22.24 1.11
CA PRO A 229 26.24 -23.46 0.58
C PRO A 229 25.44 -24.68 1.03
N HIS A 230 25.08 -25.52 0.06
CA HIS A 230 24.34 -26.74 0.31
C HIS A 230 24.93 -27.89 -0.52
N PHE A 231 24.78 -29.11 -0.01
CA PHE A 231 25.12 -30.34 -0.69
C PHE A 231 23.85 -31.13 -0.88
N GLU A 232 23.46 -31.35 -2.14
CA GLU A 232 22.28 -32.12 -2.51
C GLU A 232 22.70 -33.46 -3.09
N THR A 233 22.13 -34.53 -2.55
CA THR A 233 22.18 -35.88 -3.12
C THR A 233 20.74 -36.40 -3.29
N ASP A 234 20.58 -37.55 -3.94
CA ASP A 234 19.26 -38.16 -4.15
C ASP A 234 18.47 -38.42 -2.85
N SER A 235 19.16 -38.59 -1.71
CA SER A 235 18.56 -38.99 -0.44
C SER A 235 18.58 -37.92 0.66
N HIS A 236 19.49 -36.95 0.62
CA HIS A 236 19.61 -35.93 1.67
C HIS A 236 20.15 -34.61 1.12
N VAL A 237 19.75 -33.52 1.78
CA VAL A 237 20.29 -32.17 1.58
C VAL A 237 20.92 -31.71 2.88
N GLU A 238 22.19 -31.32 2.81
CA GLU A 238 22.93 -30.71 3.92
C GLU A 238 23.12 -29.23 3.64
N VAL A 239 22.81 -28.39 4.63
CA VAL A 239 22.96 -26.94 4.56
C VAL A 239 24.04 -26.53 5.57
N ASP A 240 25.00 -25.71 5.14
CA ASP A 240 26.07 -25.22 6.02
C ASP A 240 25.53 -24.18 7.03
N MET A 241 25.31 -24.67 8.24
CA MET A 241 24.76 -23.90 9.36
C MET A 241 25.76 -22.91 9.97
N GLU A 242 27.05 -23.22 9.94
CA GLU A 242 28.09 -22.35 10.48
C GLU A 242 28.22 -21.12 9.59
N TYR A 243 28.24 -21.34 8.27
CA TYR A 243 28.21 -20.28 7.27
C TYR A 243 26.95 -19.40 7.43
N HIS A 244 25.78 -20.03 7.53
CA HIS A 244 24.51 -19.32 7.70
C HIS A 244 24.51 -18.39 8.93
N ARG A 245 24.93 -18.89 10.09
CA ARG A 245 24.97 -18.09 11.34
C ARG A 245 26.00 -16.97 11.27
N PHE A 246 27.18 -17.23 10.72
CA PHE A 246 28.22 -16.23 10.57
C PHE A 246 27.77 -15.08 9.66
N PHE A 247 27.22 -15.41 8.48
CA PHE A 247 26.74 -14.41 7.52
C PHE A 247 25.54 -13.64 8.06
N TYR A 248 24.59 -14.32 8.71
CA TYR A 248 23.46 -13.64 9.34
C TYR A 248 23.92 -12.66 10.42
N ALA A 249 24.88 -13.03 11.26
CA ALA A 249 25.43 -12.13 12.28
C ALA A 249 26.13 -10.90 11.66
N ALA A 250 26.85 -11.08 10.56
CA ALA A 250 27.49 -9.98 9.83
C ALA A 250 26.46 -9.02 9.21
N LEU A 251 25.42 -9.56 8.56
CA LEU A 251 24.35 -8.76 7.97
C LEU A 251 23.50 -8.04 9.02
N LYS A 252 23.19 -8.70 10.14
CA LYS A 252 22.47 -8.09 11.26
C LYS A 252 23.26 -6.95 11.92
N LYS A 253 24.59 -7.01 11.89
CA LYS A 253 25.46 -5.91 12.34
C LYS A 253 25.39 -4.69 11.42
N ALA A 254 25.25 -4.91 10.11
CA ALA A 254 25.07 -3.83 9.14
C ALA A 254 23.63 -3.26 9.18
N ASN A 255 22.63 -4.15 9.21
CA ASN A 255 21.21 -3.84 9.15
C ASN A 255 20.47 -4.48 10.34
N PRO A 256 20.33 -3.78 11.49
CA PRO A 256 19.72 -4.35 12.68
C PRO A 256 18.20 -4.57 12.56
N THR A 257 17.55 -3.95 11.57
CA THR A 257 16.11 -4.09 11.33
C THR A 257 15.75 -5.34 10.54
N GLU A 258 16.73 -6.01 9.93
CA GLU A 258 16.49 -7.18 9.08
C GLU A 258 16.46 -8.46 9.92
N GLU A 259 15.39 -9.23 9.73
CA GLU A 259 15.18 -10.54 10.34
C GLU A 259 15.05 -11.61 9.26
N ILE A 260 15.20 -12.87 9.66
CA ILE A 260 15.01 -14.01 8.76
C ILE A 260 13.53 -14.12 8.44
N VAL A 261 13.21 -13.89 7.17
CA VAL A 261 11.84 -13.96 6.66
C VAL A 261 11.55 -15.33 6.04
N GLY A 262 12.57 -15.98 5.51
CA GLY A 262 12.45 -17.31 4.93
C GLY A 262 13.62 -17.62 4.01
N TRP A 263 13.35 -18.28 2.90
CA TRP A 263 14.39 -18.79 2.00
C TRP A 263 13.95 -18.80 0.55
N TYR A 264 14.92 -18.87 -0.35
CA TYR A 264 14.67 -18.97 -1.79
C TYR A 264 15.36 -20.19 -2.40
N ALA A 265 14.80 -20.69 -3.49
CA ALA A 265 15.35 -21.73 -4.32
C ALA A 265 15.24 -21.36 -5.80
N THR A 266 16.27 -21.67 -6.59
CA THR A 266 16.17 -21.57 -8.05
C THR A 266 15.56 -22.84 -8.64
N GLY A 267 14.80 -22.72 -9.72
CA GLY A 267 14.18 -23.83 -10.47
C GLY A 267 12.66 -23.66 -10.69
N GLY A 268 12.06 -24.50 -11.52
CA GLY A 268 10.63 -24.42 -11.86
C GLY A 268 9.67 -25.12 -10.88
N GLU A 269 10.18 -26.08 -10.08
CA GLU A 269 9.36 -26.87 -9.15
C GLU A 269 9.92 -26.85 -7.72
N PRO A 270 9.05 -26.96 -6.69
CA PRO A 270 9.48 -27.17 -5.32
C PRO A 270 10.28 -28.48 -5.27
N GLY A 271 11.56 -28.40 -4.88
CA GLY A 271 12.44 -29.57 -4.85
C GLY A 271 11.92 -30.67 -3.93
N LYS A 272 12.34 -31.92 -4.18
CA LYS A 272 11.94 -33.09 -3.36
C LYS A 272 12.25 -32.87 -1.87
N HIS A 273 13.30 -32.11 -1.57
CA HIS A 273 13.78 -31.80 -0.23
C HIS A 273 13.24 -30.46 0.33
N ALA A 274 12.34 -29.78 -0.38
CA ALA A 274 11.83 -28.47 0.02
C ALA A 274 11.08 -28.51 1.36
N THR A 275 10.45 -29.64 1.71
CA THR A 275 9.77 -29.83 3.00
C THR A 275 10.72 -29.76 4.18
N LEU A 276 11.90 -30.39 4.08
CA LEU A 276 12.92 -30.42 5.14
C LEU A 276 13.50 -29.01 5.36
N ILE A 277 13.81 -28.32 4.27
CA ILE A 277 14.35 -26.96 4.32
C ILE A 277 13.31 -25.98 4.89
N GLN A 278 12.05 -26.13 4.48
CA GLN A 278 10.95 -25.31 4.98
C GLN A 278 10.74 -25.50 6.49
N GLU A 279 10.82 -26.73 7.02
CA GLU A 279 10.76 -27.00 8.46
C GLU A 279 11.91 -26.33 9.22
N PHE A 280 13.12 -26.40 8.69
CA PHE A 280 14.28 -25.72 9.27
C PHE A 280 14.07 -24.20 9.36
N TYR A 281 13.69 -23.54 8.27
CA TYR A 281 13.46 -22.09 8.28
C TYR A 281 12.22 -21.69 9.09
N ALA A 282 11.24 -22.57 9.25
CA ALA A 282 10.10 -22.31 10.13
C ALA A 282 10.50 -22.29 11.61
N LEU A 283 11.56 -23.02 12.01
CA LEU A 283 12.14 -22.93 13.35
C LEU A 283 12.94 -21.64 13.53
N GLU A 284 13.72 -21.23 12.52
CA GLU A 284 14.55 -20.02 12.58
C GLU A 284 13.71 -18.72 12.46
N ALA A 285 12.57 -18.73 11.77
CA ALA A 285 11.70 -17.56 11.57
C ALA A 285 10.66 -17.33 12.68
N GLN A 286 10.72 -18.09 13.79
CA GLN A 286 9.77 -17.94 14.91
C GLN A 286 9.78 -16.52 15.47
N PRO A 287 8.61 -15.92 15.77
CA PRO A 287 7.30 -16.55 15.93
C PRO A 287 6.41 -16.59 14.66
N HIS A 288 6.93 -16.21 13.49
CA HIS A 288 6.15 -16.07 12.26
C HIS A 288 6.44 -17.18 11.24
N GLU A 289 5.54 -17.41 10.28
CA GLU A 289 5.73 -18.43 9.25
C GLU A 289 6.78 -18.00 8.22
N ALA A 290 7.67 -18.92 7.84
CA ALA A 290 8.72 -18.69 6.85
C ALA A 290 8.16 -18.68 5.41
N VAL A 291 8.59 -17.68 4.63
CA VAL A 291 8.23 -17.55 3.20
C VAL A 291 9.25 -18.30 2.34
N HIS A 292 8.78 -19.07 1.38
CA HIS A 292 9.60 -19.76 0.38
C HIS A 292 9.43 -19.10 -0.98
N MET A 293 10.51 -18.58 -1.56
CA MET A 293 10.52 -18.00 -2.91
C MET A 293 11.12 -19.00 -3.90
N ILE A 294 10.40 -19.32 -4.96
CA ILE A 294 10.92 -20.08 -6.10
C ILE A 294 11.11 -19.12 -7.26
N MET A 295 12.31 -19.14 -7.84
CA MET A 295 12.63 -18.35 -9.02
C MET A 295 13.06 -19.27 -10.16
N ASP A 296 12.29 -19.27 -11.24
CA ASP A 296 12.64 -20.00 -12.45
C ASP A 296 13.65 -19.20 -13.27
N THR A 297 14.80 -19.81 -13.51
CA THR A 297 15.92 -19.27 -14.28
C THR A 297 16.03 -19.89 -15.67
N GLY A 298 15.17 -20.87 -16.01
CA GLY A 298 15.16 -21.52 -17.32
C GLY A 298 14.70 -20.61 -18.47
N LEU A 299 13.96 -19.54 -18.15
CA LEU A 299 13.51 -18.51 -19.10
C LEU A 299 12.79 -19.06 -20.36
N GLU A 300 12.30 -20.30 -20.34
CA GLU A 300 11.69 -20.95 -21.51
C GLU A 300 10.50 -20.16 -22.07
N THR A 301 9.77 -19.46 -21.19
CA THR A 301 8.62 -18.61 -21.56
C THR A 301 8.97 -17.13 -21.76
N ASN A 302 10.26 -16.78 -21.82
CA ASN A 302 10.76 -15.40 -21.91
C ASN A 302 10.25 -14.48 -20.78
N SER A 303 9.85 -15.07 -19.66
CA SER A 303 9.34 -14.39 -18.47
C SER A 303 9.95 -15.01 -17.23
N LEU A 304 10.50 -14.20 -16.32
CA LEU A 304 10.91 -14.66 -15.01
C LEU A 304 9.67 -15.06 -14.20
N ASN A 305 9.51 -16.36 -13.95
CA ASN A 305 8.43 -16.86 -13.10
C ASN A 305 8.91 -16.86 -11.65
N ILE A 306 8.30 -16.01 -10.83
CA ILE A 306 8.56 -15.93 -9.39
C ILE A 306 7.31 -16.43 -8.68
N GLN A 307 7.48 -17.46 -7.86
CA GLN A 307 6.42 -17.98 -7.01
C GLN A 307 6.79 -17.77 -5.56
N MET A 308 5.86 -17.20 -4.80
CA MET A 308 5.98 -17.08 -3.35
C MET A 308 5.06 -18.11 -2.71
N LEU A 309 5.61 -18.91 -1.81
CA LEU A 309 4.96 -20.04 -1.16
C LEU A 309 5.05 -19.88 0.36
N SER A 310 4.01 -20.27 1.08
CA SER A 310 4.06 -20.50 2.53
C SER A 310 3.82 -21.97 2.82
N GLY A 311 4.53 -22.52 3.81
CA GLY A 311 4.34 -23.89 4.27
C GLY A 311 3.19 -23.99 5.28
N LEU A 312 2.14 -24.75 4.94
CA LEU A 312 1.10 -25.18 5.88
C LEU A 312 1.41 -26.59 6.38
N TYR A 313 1.64 -26.72 7.68
CA TYR A 313 1.90 -27.99 8.33
C TYR A 313 0.58 -28.64 8.79
N TYR A 314 0.30 -29.84 8.31
CA TYR A 314 -0.87 -30.63 8.71
C TYR A 314 -0.46 -31.76 9.66
N GLY A 315 -0.93 -31.70 10.91
CA GLY A 315 -0.75 -32.77 11.91
C GLY A 315 0.46 -32.62 12.83
N SER A 316 0.49 -33.39 13.92
CA SER A 316 1.54 -33.42 14.94
C SER A 316 2.77 -34.28 14.57
N SER A 317 2.85 -34.73 13.31
CA SER A 317 3.95 -35.53 12.78
C SER A 317 4.47 -34.85 11.50
N SER A 318 5.79 -34.69 11.43
CA SER A 318 6.59 -33.88 10.51
C SER A 318 6.56 -34.28 9.02
N GLU A 319 5.49 -34.93 8.54
CA GLU A 319 5.46 -35.53 7.18
C GLU A 319 4.49 -34.85 6.20
N GLY A 320 3.85 -33.73 6.56
CA GLY A 320 2.88 -33.09 5.68
C GLY A 320 2.98 -31.56 5.65
N CYS A 321 3.94 -31.01 4.91
CA CYS A 321 3.93 -29.59 4.55
C CYS A 321 3.27 -29.42 3.17
N LYS A 322 2.18 -28.65 3.11
CA LYS A 322 1.57 -28.23 1.85
C LYS A 322 1.93 -26.78 1.58
N PHE A 323 2.47 -26.52 0.39
CA PHE A 323 2.76 -25.15 -0.02
C PHE A 323 1.51 -24.45 -0.53
N VAL A 324 1.30 -23.21 -0.09
CA VAL A 324 0.23 -22.32 -0.56
C VAL A 324 0.83 -21.07 -1.17
N ASN A 325 0.35 -20.71 -2.36
CA ASN A 325 0.79 -19.51 -3.07
C ASN A 325 0.41 -18.23 -2.30
N LEU A 326 1.37 -17.34 -2.14
CA LEU A 326 1.19 -16.00 -1.58
C LEU A 326 1.22 -14.95 -2.69
N PRO A 327 0.32 -13.94 -2.65
CA PRO A 327 0.42 -12.80 -3.54
C PRO A 327 1.62 -11.93 -3.17
N TYR A 328 2.37 -11.48 -4.18
CA TYR A 328 3.49 -10.55 -4.00
C TYR A 328 3.36 -9.31 -4.87
N GLU A 329 3.90 -8.20 -4.40
CA GLU A 329 3.98 -6.94 -5.12
C GLU A 329 5.42 -6.38 -5.08
N PHE A 330 5.89 -5.82 -6.18
CA PHE A 330 7.19 -5.15 -6.21
C PHE A 330 7.10 -3.75 -5.60
N VAL A 331 8.01 -3.46 -4.68
CA VAL A 331 8.20 -2.11 -4.13
C VAL A 331 9.49 -1.57 -4.71
N TYR A 332 9.38 -0.50 -5.50
CA TYR A 332 10.52 0.17 -6.11
C TYR A 332 10.88 1.43 -5.32
N PRO A 333 11.96 1.42 -4.52
CA PRO A 333 12.51 2.65 -3.94
C PRO A 333 12.81 3.68 -5.03
N GLU A 334 12.63 4.96 -4.75
CA GLU A 334 12.81 6.02 -5.77
C GLU A 334 14.22 6.02 -6.38
N ALA A 335 15.24 5.77 -5.55
CA ALA A 335 16.62 5.67 -5.98
C ALA A 335 16.85 4.47 -6.92
N GLU A 336 16.32 3.30 -6.57
CA GLU A 336 16.42 2.10 -7.42
C GLU A 336 15.65 2.26 -8.72
N ARG A 337 14.47 2.90 -8.68
CA ARG A 337 13.66 3.13 -9.88
C ARG A 337 14.44 3.90 -10.96
N LYS A 338 15.22 4.91 -10.58
CA LYS A 338 16.05 5.68 -11.53
C LYS A 338 17.15 4.80 -12.15
N VAL A 339 17.79 3.96 -11.34
CA VAL A 339 18.83 3.02 -11.82
C VAL A 339 18.22 1.97 -12.73
N LEU A 340 17.07 1.41 -12.36
CA LEU A 340 16.37 0.42 -13.17
C LEU A 340 15.88 1.01 -14.50
N ASP A 341 15.46 2.27 -14.53
CA ASP A 341 15.11 2.95 -15.79
C ASP A 341 16.35 3.03 -16.71
N LEU A 342 17.52 3.39 -16.17
CA LEU A 342 18.77 3.41 -16.93
C LEU A 342 19.17 2.02 -17.44
N VAL A 343 19.07 0.97 -16.61
CA VAL A 343 19.37 -0.41 -17.00
C VAL A 343 18.35 -0.94 -18.02
N SER A 344 17.08 -0.56 -17.90
CA SER A 344 16.05 -1.00 -18.87
C SER A 344 16.31 -0.48 -20.29
N ARG A 345 16.95 0.70 -20.40
CA ARG A 345 17.38 1.25 -21.70
C ARG A 345 18.55 0.46 -22.29
N SER A 346 19.40 -0.14 -21.45
CA SER A 346 20.53 -0.96 -21.90
C SER A 346 20.13 -2.39 -22.27
N CYS A 347 18.93 -2.87 -21.87
CA CYS A 347 18.46 -4.19 -22.28
C CYS A 347 18.33 -4.38 -23.80
N GLN A 348 18.43 -3.31 -24.60
CA GLN A 348 18.47 -3.38 -26.06
C GLN A 348 19.87 -3.71 -26.61
N ASP A 349 20.95 -3.42 -25.87
CA ASP A 349 22.34 -3.62 -26.30
C ASP A 349 23.11 -4.44 -25.25
N ALA A 350 23.38 -5.71 -25.57
CA ALA A 350 23.91 -6.71 -24.62
C ALA A 350 25.32 -6.44 -24.05
N ASP A 351 26.12 -5.55 -24.66
CA ASP A 351 27.50 -5.23 -24.26
C ASP A 351 27.72 -3.74 -23.92
N ALA A 352 26.67 -2.92 -23.88
CA ALA A 352 26.82 -1.49 -23.73
C ALA A 352 26.94 -1.06 -22.26
N ALA A 353 28.15 -0.70 -21.84
CA ALA A 353 28.32 0.17 -20.68
C ALA A 353 27.59 1.49 -20.98
N VAL A 354 26.50 1.78 -20.27
CA VAL A 354 25.75 3.02 -20.45
C VAL A 354 26.56 4.15 -19.83
N PRO A 355 27.00 5.16 -20.60
CA PRO A 355 27.58 6.35 -20.01
C PRO A 355 26.50 7.02 -19.15
N VAL A 356 26.86 7.41 -17.93
CA VAL A 356 25.98 8.25 -17.10
C VAL A 356 25.69 9.51 -17.91
N SER A 357 24.45 9.67 -18.33
CA SER A 357 23.98 10.80 -19.11
C SER A 357 24.09 12.07 -18.28
N THR A 358 24.38 13.20 -18.94
CA THR A 358 24.40 14.48 -18.24
C THR A 358 22.97 14.85 -17.81
N ASP A 359 22.84 15.67 -16.76
CA ASP A 359 21.53 16.15 -16.30
C ASP A 359 20.74 16.84 -17.42
N MET A 360 21.44 17.49 -18.36
CA MET A 360 20.84 18.13 -19.53
C MET A 360 20.27 17.11 -20.53
N ASP A 361 21.01 16.04 -20.82
CA ASP A 361 20.53 14.97 -21.71
C ASP A 361 19.33 14.23 -21.09
N GLN A 362 19.35 14.02 -19.77
CA GLN A 362 18.22 13.43 -19.04
C GLN A 362 16.99 14.34 -19.09
N LEU A 363 17.18 15.65 -18.93
CA LEU A 363 16.10 16.63 -19.04
C LEU A 363 15.53 16.67 -20.46
N GLU A 364 16.37 16.64 -21.49
CA GLU A 364 15.95 16.58 -22.90
C GLU A 364 15.12 15.31 -23.15
N ALA A 365 15.61 14.15 -22.73
CA ALA A 365 14.88 12.89 -22.88
C ALA A 365 13.52 12.91 -22.14
N ALA A 366 13.47 13.50 -20.94
CA ALA A 366 12.22 13.66 -20.20
C ALA A 366 11.24 14.61 -20.90
N LEU A 367 11.74 15.71 -21.48
CA LEU A 367 10.92 16.65 -22.26
C LEU A 367 10.37 15.98 -23.53
N VAL A 368 11.19 15.22 -24.26
CA VAL A 368 10.75 14.46 -25.43
C VAL A 368 9.69 13.43 -25.06
N ALA A 369 9.90 12.67 -23.98
CA ALA A 369 8.92 11.71 -23.49
C ALA A 369 7.59 12.40 -23.09
N LEU A 370 7.67 13.56 -22.45
CA LEU A 370 6.49 14.35 -22.07
C LEU A 370 5.75 14.87 -23.31
N ILE A 371 6.45 15.34 -24.33
CA ILE A 371 5.85 15.75 -25.62
C ILE A 371 5.13 14.56 -26.26
N GLN A 372 5.76 13.38 -26.32
CA GLN A 372 5.12 12.17 -26.86
C GLN A 372 3.86 11.77 -26.07
N MET A 373 3.89 11.91 -24.75
CA MET A 373 2.70 11.65 -23.91
C MET A 373 1.56 12.65 -24.22
N ILE A 374 1.89 13.94 -24.38
CA ILE A 374 0.92 14.98 -24.74
C ILE A 374 0.36 14.73 -26.14
N GLU A 375 1.20 14.41 -27.12
CA GLU A 375 0.78 14.08 -28.48
C GLU A 375 -0.18 12.89 -28.50
N ARG A 376 0.13 11.83 -27.75
CA ARG A 376 -0.76 10.66 -27.61
C ARG A 376 -2.11 11.03 -27.01
N VAL A 377 -2.13 11.92 -26.01
CA VAL A 377 -3.37 12.43 -25.42
C VAL A 377 -4.14 13.29 -26.43
N SER A 378 -3.45 14.16 -27.17
CA SER A 378 -4.06 14.99 -28.21
C SER A 378 -4.71 14.14 -29.29
N GLN A 379 -3.98 13.17 -29.83
CA GLN A 379 -4.49 12.22 -30.82
C GLN A 379 -5.72 11.46 -30.32
N TYR A 380 -5.71 11.05 -29.04
CA TYR A 380 -6.88 10.42 -28.43
C TYR A 380 -8.08 11.38 -28.37
N VAL A 381 -7.89 12.63 -27.94
CA VAL A 381 -8.97 13.63 -27.91
C VAL A 381 -9.50 13.91 -29.31
N ASP A 382 -8.63 14.08 -30.31
CA ASP A 382 -9.01 14.29 -31.71
C ASP A 382 -9.80 13.09 -32.26
N SER A 383 -9.39 11.85 -31.93
CA SER A 383 -10.12 10.64 -32.34
C SER A 383 -11.52 10.55 -31.73
N VAL A 384 -11.70 11.02 -30.49
CA VAL A 384 -13.00 11.06 -29.82
C VAL A 384 -13.87 12.18 -30.39
N LEU A 385 -13.30 13.34 -30.70
CA LEU A 385 -14.01 14.45 -31.35
C LEU A 385 -14.49 14.10 -32.76
N ASN A 386 -13.66 13.39 -33.53
CA ASN A 386 -13.99 12.91 -34.88
C ASN A 386 -14.95 11.70 -34.88
N GLY A 387 -15.36 11.20 -33.71
CA GLY A 387 -16.32 10.11 -33.57
C GLY A 387 -15.79 8.71 -33.90
N SER A 388 -14.47 8.54 -34.07
CA SER A 388 -13.85 7.24 -34.34
C SER A 388 -13.44 6.47 -33.07
N GLY A 389 -13.21 7.16 -31.95
CA GLY A 389 -12.82 6.57 -30.67
C GLY A 389 -13.98 6.41 -29.67
N GLN A 390 -13.95 5.35 -28.85
CA GLN A 390 -14.92 5.17 -27.75
C GLN A 390 -14.68 6.21 -26.64
N PRO A 391 -15.64 7.09 -26.32
CA PRO A 391 -15.47 8.11 -25.30
C PRO A 391 -15.40 7.48 -23.90
N ASN A 392 -14.25 7.58 -23.23
CA ASN A 392 -14.10 7.17 -21.84
C ASN A 392 -14.21 8.35 -20.87
N VAL A 393 -15.29 8.38 -20.09
CA VAL A 393 -15.59 9.42 -19.10
C VAL A 393 -14.52 9.51 -18.00
N VAL A 394 -13.90 8.38 -17.63
CA VAL A 394 -12.86 8.35 -16.59
C VAL A 394 -11.61 9.09 -17.06
N VAL A 395 -11.18 8.84 -18.31
CA VAL A 395 -10.04 9.53 -18.92
C VAL A 395 -10.34 11.02 -19.08
N GLY A 396 -11.55 11.38 -19.54
CA GLY A 396 -11.96 12.78 -19.66
C GLY A 396 -11.91 13.54 -18.33
N LYS A 397 -12.28 12.89 -17.22
CA LYS A 397 -12.16 13.48 -15.88
C LYS A 397 -10.69 13.70 -15.48
N TYR A 398 -9.82 12.72 -15.72
CA TYR A 398 -8.39 12.88 -15.45
C TYR A 398 -7.77 14.02 -16.26
N LEU A 399 -8.15 14.16 -17.53
CA LEU A 399 -7.67 15.26 -18.38
C LEU A 399 -8.16 16.63 -17.87
N LEU A 400 -9.42 16.71 -17.46
CA LEU A 400 -9.98 17.94 -16.88
C LEU A 400 -9.30 18.30 -15.56
N ASP A 401 -9.08 17.32 -14.67
CA ASP A 401 -8.41 17.51 -13.39
C ASP A 401 -6.95 17.98 -13.62
N MET A 402 -6.24 17.43 -14.62
CA MET A 402 -4.89 17.88 -14.99
C MET A 402 -4.88 19.32 -15.51
N LEU A 403 -5.80 19.70 -16.40
CA LEU A 403 -5.92 21.08 -16.90
C LEU A 403 -6.31 22.06 -15.79
N ALA A 404 -7.16 21.64 -14.86
CA ALA A 404 -7.57 22.44 -13.71
C ALA A 404 -6.44 22.64 -12.69
N SER A 405 -5.48 21.72 -12.61
CA SER A 405 -4.32 21.86 -11.72
C SER A 405 -3.32 22.94 -12.15
N VAL A 406 -3.35 23.37 -13.42
CA VAL A 406 -2.46 24.43 -13.92
C VAL A 406 -3.01 25.80 -13.47
N PRO A 407 -2.28 26.53 -12.61
CA PRO A 407 -2.74 27.82 -12.13
C PRO A 407 -2.76 28.84 -13.28
N LYS A 408 -3.87 29.57 -13.41
CA LYS A 408 -3.96 30.68 -14.37
C LYS A 408 -3.28 31.90 -13.75
N ILE A 409 -2.06 32.19 -14.22
CA ILE A 409 -1.27 33.34 -13.78
C ILE A 409 -1.24 34.37 -14.92
N ASP A 410 -1.31 35.66 -14.56
CA ASP A 410 -1.16 36.75 -15.51
C ASP A 410 0.24 36.72 -16.17
N PRO A 411 0.34 36.81 -17.52
CA PRO A 411 1.62 36.67 -18.22
C PRO A 411 2.70 37.64 -17.74
N ALA A 412 2.35 38.91 -17.45
CA ALA A 412 3.32 39.91 -17.01
C ALA A 412 3.91 39.56 -15.63
N ARG A 413 3.08 39.03 -14.72
CA ARG A 413 3.54 38.56 -13.41
C ARG A 413 4.42 37.32 -13.53
N PHE A 414 4.07 36.40 -14.44
CA PHE A 414 4.89 35.21 -14.69
C PHE A 414 6.26 35.58 -15.23
N GLU A 415 6.34 36.49 -16.21
CA GLU A 415 7.60 36.95 -16.80
C GLU A 415 8.51 37.59 -15.75
N SER A 416 7.96 38.45 -14.89
CA SER A 416 8.71 39.05 -13.78
C SER A 416 9.27 38.01 -12.80
N LEU A 417 8.44 37.03 -12.40
CA LEU A 417 8.87 35.94 -11.51
C LEU A 417 9.96 35.07 -12.16
N PHE A 418 9.77 34.72 -13.44
CA PHE A 418 10.71 33.90 -14.20
C PHE A 418 12.05 34.62 -14.38
N GLN A 419 12.03 35.90 -14.76
CA GLN A 419 13.25 36.70 -14.92
C GLN A 419 13.99 36.89 -13.59
N SER A 420 13.27 37.14 -12.50
CA SER A 420 13.88 37.22 -11.15
C SER A 420 14.54 35.90 -10.77
N HIS A 421 13.89 34.78 -11.04
CA HIS A 421 14.46 33.46 -10.77
C HIS A 421 15.71 33.18 -11.63
N LEU A 422 15.68 33.50 -12.93
CA LEU A 422 16.85 33.39 -13.81
C LEU A 422 18.02 34.26 -13.32
N GLN A 423 17.75 35.50 -12.92
CA GLN A 423 18.77 36.39 -12.39
C GLN A 423 19.42 35.81 -11.13
N ASN A 424 18.63 35.22 -10.24
CA ASN A 424 19.14 34.56 -9.04
C ASN A 424 20.02 33.34 -9.37
N ILE A 425 19.60 32.48 -10.31
CA ILE A 425 20.41 31.33 -10.75
C ILE A 425 21.73 31.80 -11.36
N LEU A 426 21.69 32.79 -12.27
CA LEU A 426 22.88 33.35 -12.89
C LEU A 426 23.85 33.96 -11.87
N MET A 427 23.31 34.65 -10.86
CA MET A 427 24.11 35.21 -9.76
C MET A 427 24.81 34.10 -8.96
N VAL A 428 24.12 33.00 -8.67
CA VAL A 428 24.71 31.84 -7.97
C VAL A 428 25.82 31.21 -8.81
N ILE A 429 25.59 30.99 -10.10
CA ILE A 429 26.61 30.45 -11.02
C ILE A 429 27.83 31.38 -11.08
N TYR A 430 27.61 32.69 -11.16
CA TYR A 430 28.67 33.68 -11.16
C TYR A 430 29.49 33.64 -9.86
N LEU A 431 28.83 33.60 -8.70
CA LEU A 431 29.49 33.48 -7.40
C LEU A 431 30.28 32.17 -7.27
N SER A 432 29.73 31.03 -7.70
CA SER A 432 30.43 29.75 -7.69
C SER A 432 31.69 29.78 -8.57
N ASN A 433 31.59 30.38 -9.76
CA ASN A 433 32.75 30.56 -10.64
C ASN A 433 33.79 31.49 -10.02
N LEU A 434 33.37 32.60 -9.40
CA LEU A 434 34.27 33.51 -8.69
C LEU A 434 34.98 32.76 -7.55
N THR A 435 34.26 32.00 -6.72
CA THR A 435 34.88 31.20 -5.65
C THR A 435 35.87 30.18 -6.19
N ARG A 436 35.55 29.54 -7.33
CA ARG A 436 36.44 28.57 -7.99
C ARG A 436 37.72 29.25 -8.50
N THR A 437 37.60 30.43 -9.11
CA THR A 437 38.75 31.21 -9.56
C THR A 437 39.60 31.67 -8.38
N GLN A 438 38.99 32.12 -7.28
CA GLN A 438 39.70 32.54 -6.08
C GLN A 438 40.45 31.39 -5.41
N ILE A 439 39.84 30.19 -5.32
CA ILE A 439 40.52 28.97 -4.84
C ILE A 439 41.70 28.63 -5.74
N THR A 440 41.52 28.72 -7.06
CA THR A 440 42.59 28.43 -8.03
C THR A 440 43.76 29.41 -7.89
N LEU A 441 43.47 30.71 -7.73
CA LEU A 441 44.46 31.75 -7.50
C LEU A 441 45.19 31.56 -6.16
N ALA A 442 44.45 31.27 -5.08
CA ALA A 442 45.02 31.00 -3.77
C ALA A 442 45.96 29.79 -3.80
N ASN A 443 45.57 28.70 -4.46
CA ASN A 443 46.42 27.51 -4.63
C ASN A 443 47.70 27.84 -5.40
N ARG A 444 47.61 28.64 -6.47
CA ARG A 444 48.82 29.04 -7.23
C ARG A 444 49.74 29.97 -6.46
N LEU A 445 49.19 30.88 -5.66
CA LEU A 445 49.97 31.75 -4.76
C LEU A 445 50.67 30.94 -3.67
N HIS A 446 50.01 29.92 -3.13
CA HIS A 446 50.59 29.04 -2.12
C HIS A 446 51.73 28.17 -2.67
N HIS A 447 51.77 27.90 -3.97
CA HIS A 447 52.90 27.21 -4.61
C HIS A 447 54.10 28.13 -4.92
N LEU A 448 53.95 29.45 -4.77
CA LEU A 448 55.01 30.45 -5.03
C LEU A 448 55.70 30.96 -3.75
N VAL A 449 55.10 30.69 -2.57
CA VAL A 449 55.66 30.95 -1.24
C VAL A 449 56.12 29.62 -0.66
#